data_AF-A0A058ZUD0-F1
#
_entry.id   AF-A0A058ZUD0-F1
#
_cell.length_a   1.000
_cell.length_b   1.000
_cell.length_c   1.000
_cell.angle_alpha   90.00
_cell.angle_beta   90.00
_cell.angle_gamma   90.00
#
_symmetry.space_group_name_H-M   'P 1'
#
loop_
_entity.id
_entity.type
_entity.pdbx_description
1 polymer ?
#
loop_
_entity_poly.entity_id
_entity_poly.type
_entity_poly.pdbx_seq_one_letter_code
_entity_poly.pdbx_strand_id
1 'polypeptide(L)'
;MASYSHKNLADDVPDNIDWVEKGVVNHIKYQGRCGSCWVFSVVAAVEGIMGIISGKLPVLSEQQLIDCDFTSYGCRGGYPDNAFKFIIQNQGIASQDIYTYHGMDRICNAMKTAEYTVRIKGFADVPLGEDELMKAVAQQPIAVVIAASRREFQSCRHGVFNGDCGSQLDHVVVVVGNSWDVASGGGGYMRIQRGGGSSKGMCGLASEASYPIA
;
A
#
# COMPACT_ATOMS: atom_id res chain seq x y z
N MET A 1 24.08 -31.48 -5.33
CA MET A 1 22.62 -31.26 -5.41
C MET A 1 22.13 -30.97 -4.01
N ALA A 2 21.99 -29.71 -3.64
CA ALA A 2 21.49 -29.32 -2.32
C ALA A 2 19.97 -29.26 -2.39
N SER A 3 19.31 -30.15 -1.63
CA SER A 3 17.87 -30.18 -1.45
C SER A 3 17.46 -28.92 -0.68
N TYR A 4 16.73 -28.02 -1.35
CA TYR A 4 16.01 -26.95 -0.69
C TYR A 4 14.79 -27.57 -0.02
N SER A 5 14.81 -27.66 1.30
CA SER A 5 13.66 -27.99 2.12
C SER A 5 12.59 -26.92 1.91
N HIS A 6 11.42 -27.33 1.41
CA HIS A 6 10.21 -26.51 1.45
C HIS A 6 9.81 -26.32 2.92
N LYS A 7 10.24 -25.22 3.54
CA LYS A 7 9.59 -24.72 4.76
C LYS A 7 8.15 -24.35 4.39
N ASN A 8 7.17 -25.01 5.02
CA ASN A 8 5.76 -24.64 4.94
C ASN A 8 5.59 -23.22 5.49
N LEU A 9 5.39 -22.24 4.61
CA LEU A 9 5.14 -20.84 4.95
C LEU A 9 3.79 -20.60 5.66
N ALA A 10 2.97 -21.64 5.83
CA ALA A 10 1.68 -21.56 6.53
C ALA A 10 1.82 -21.45 8.05
N ASP A 11 2.94 -21.92 8.63
CA ASP A 11 3.17 -21.93 10.09
C ASP A 11 3.86 -20.66 10.63
N ASP A 12 4.23 -19.71 9.77
CA ASP A 12 5.10 -18.55 10.11
C ASP A 12 4.38 -17.18 10.06
N VAL A 13 3.06 -17.14 9.85
CA VAL A 13 2.28 -15.89 9.88
C VAL A 13 1.84 -15.61 11.31
N PRO A 14 2.26 -14.48 11.93
CA PRO A 14 1.81 -14.12 13.26
C PRO A 14 0.29 -13.92 13.31
N ASP A 15 -0.34 -14.38 14.39
CA ASP A 15 -1.78 -14.16 14.64
C ASP A 15 -2.16 -12.67 14.62
N ASN A 16 -1.25 -11.83 15.11
CA ASN A 16 -1.37 -10.39 15.16
C ASN A 16 -0.08 -9.74 14.68
N ILE A 17 -0.21 -8.84 13.70
CA ILE A 17 0.86 -7.92 13.29
C ILE A 17 0.25 -6.54 13.04
N ASP A 18 0.87 -5.52 13.62
CA ASP A 18 0.51 -4.13 13.41
C ASP A 18 1.79 -3.32 13.16
N TRP A 19 1.99 -2.90 11.92
CA TRP A 19 3.13 -2.09 11.52
C TRP A 19 3.04 -0.65 12.04
N VAL A 20 1.83 -0.18 12.38
CA VAL A 20 1.62 1.12 13.02
C VAL A 20 2.18 1.08 14.44
N GLU A 21 1.84 0.04 15.22
CA GLU A 21 2.38 -0.15 16.58
C GLU A 21 3.89 -0.38 16.58
N LYS A 22 4.43 -1.03 15.53
CA LYS A 22 5.87 -1.19 15.32
C LYS A 22 6.58 0.11 14.88
N GLY A 23 5.85 1.20 14.66
CA GLY A 23 6.43 2.51 14.33
C GLY A 23 7.00 2.61 12.92
N VAL A 24 6.53 1.80 11.97
CA VAL A 24 6.98 1.83 10.56
C VAL A 24 5.89 2.31 9.60
N VAL A 25 4.90 3.04 10.10
CA VAL A 25 3.85 3.67 9.29
C VAL A 25 3.79 5.14 9.67
N ASN A 26 3.89 6.03 8.67
CA ASN A 26 3.77 7.47 8.91
C ASN A 26 2.36 7.84 9.35
N HIS A 27 2.20 9.09 9.81
CA HIS A 27 0.88 9.66 10.06
C HIS A 27 -0.01 9.55 8.82
N ILE A 28 -1.32 9.38 9.05
CA ILE A 28 -2.29 9.26 7.97
C ILE A 28 -2.32 10.56 7.15
N LYS A 29 -2.27 10.40 5.83
CA LYS A 29 -2.30 11.48 4.85
C LYS A 29 -3.68 11.56 4.17
N TYR A 30 -3.97 12.69 3.53
CA TYR A 30 -5.26 12.94 2.87
C TYR A 30 -5.09 13.28 1.39
N GLN A 31 -5.64 12.42 0.51
CA GLN A 31 -5.54 12.57 -0.95
C GLN A 31 -6.50 13.63 -1.55
N GLY A 32 -7.40 14.19 -0.76
CA GLY A 32 -8.39 15.15 -1.27
C GLY A 32 -9.30 14.55 -2.34
N ARG A 33 -9.61 15.37 -3.36
CA ARG A 33 -10.47 14.98 -4.50
C ARG A 33 -9.69 14.41 -5.69
N CYS A 34 -8.38 14.30 -5.56
CA CYS A 34 -7.51 13.72 -6.58
C CYS A 34 -7.60 12.19 -6.49
N GLY A 35 -7.79 11.50 -7.61
CA GLY A 35 -7.76 10.05 -7.73
C GLY A 35 -6.35 9.47 -7.59
N SER A 36 -5.65 9.86 -6.54
CA SER A 36 -4.22 9.56 -6.28
C SER A 36 -4.00 8.43 -5.28
N CYS A 37 -5.04 7.69 -4.88
CA CYS A 37 -4.92 6.58 -3.93
C CYS A 37 -3.80 5.58 -4.26
N TRP A 38 -3.57 5.33 -5.57
CA TRP A 38 -2.49 4.50 -6.08
C TRP A 38 -1.09 4.95 -5.62
N VAL A 39 -0.80 6.27 -5.62
CA VAL A 39 0.49 6.79 -5.13
C VAL A 39 0.57 6.80 -3.62
N PHE A 40 -0.52 7.11 -2.91
CA PHE A 40 -0.52 7.11 -1.45
C PHE A 40 -0.23 5.71 -0.89
N SER A 41 -0.83 4.68 -1.48
CA SER A 41 -0.59 3.30 -1.09
C SER A 41 0.86 2.86 -1.38
N VAL A 42 1.37 3.15 -2.59
CA VAL A 42 2.75 2.82 -2.96
C VAL A 42 3.77 3.55 -2.08
N VAL A 43 3.59 4.85 -1.87
CA VAL A 43 4.49 5.63 -1.01
C VAL A 43 4.50 5.08 0.41
N ALA A 44 3.33 4.79 1.00
CA ALA A 44 3.26 4.21 2.34
C ALA A 44 3.96 2.83 2.42
N ALA A 45 3.85 1.99 1.39
CA ALA A 45 4.56 0.72 1.33
C ALA A 45 6.09 0.90 1.25
N VAL A 46 6.57 1.88 0.46
CA VAL A 46 8.00 2.21 0.35
C VAL A 46 8.54 2.81 1.65
N GLU A 47 7.82 3.74 2.26
CA GLU A 47 8.17 4.30 3.57
C GLU A 47 8.26 3.19 4.61
N GLY A 48 7.29 2.28 4.62
CA GLY A 48 7.22 1.16 5.57
C GLY A 48 8.39 0.19 5.46
N ILE A 49 8.72 -0.29 4.24
CA ILE A 49 9.87 -1.18 4.08
C ILE A 49 11.17 -0.48 4.49
N MET A 50 11.33 0.82 4.21
CA MET A 50 12.51 1.58 4.63
C MET A 50 12.59 1.72 6.15
N GLY A 51 11.45 1.95 6.81
CA GLY A 51 11.34 1.94 8.27
C GLY A 51 11.82 0.61 8.85
N ILE A 52 11.40 -0.51 8.25
CA ILE A 52 11.79 -1.86 8.66
C ILE A 52 13.29 -2.11 8.48
N ILE A 53 13.85 -1.83 7.29
CA ILE A 53 15.23 -2.23 6.99
C ILE A 53 16.29 -1.28 7.54
N SER A 54 15.96 0.01 7.69
CA SER A 54 16.94 1.05 8.04
C SER A 54 16.72 1.65 9.43
N GLY A 55 15.56 1.39 10.05
CA GLY A 55 15.14 2.05 11.29
C GLY A 55 14.79 3.53 11.11
N LYS A 56 14.82 4.05 9.88
CA LYS A 56 14.41 5.43 9.54
C LYS A 56 13.13 5.37 8.73
N LEU A 57 12.11 6.08 9.20
CA LEU A 57 10.83 6.20 8.52
C LEU A 57 10.81 7.52 7.72
N PRO A 58 11.11 7.50 6.41
CA PRO A 58 11.11 8.70 5.59
C PRO A 58 9.68 9.19 5.33
N VAL A 59 9.53 10.47 4.99
CA VAL A 59 8.28 11.02 4.45
C VAL A 59 8.52 11.38 2.99
N LEU A 60 7.93 10.62 2.08
CA LEU A 60 8.19 10.66 0.63
C LEU A 60 7.06 11.36 -0.12
N SER A 61 7.36 11.80 -1.34
CA SER A 61 6.45 12.62 -2.16
C SER A 61 5.49 11.78 -3.00
N GLU A 62 4.19 11.85 -2.68
CA GLU A 62 3.15 11.36 -3.59
C GLU A 62 3.04 12.21 -4.87
N GLN A 63 3.32 13.52 -4.76
CA GLN A 63 3.14 14.46 -5.86
C GLN A 63 4.13 14.24 -7.00
N GLN A 64 5.36 13.83 -6.68
CA GLN A 64 6.33 13.47 -7.71
C GLN A 64 5.78 12.37 -8.61
N LEU A 65 5.16 11.34 -8.04
CA LEU A 65 4.56 10.25 -8.81
C LEU A 65 3.35 10.72 -9.63
N ILE A 66 2.50 11.58 -9.05
CA ILE A 66 1.34 12.16 -9.76
C ILE A 66 1.79 12.94 -11.01
N ASP A 67 2.85 13.75 -10.87
CA ASP A 67 3.28 14.65 -11.94
C ASP A 67 4.20 13.98 -12.97
N CYS A 68 5.00 12.99 -12.56
CA CYS A 68 6.13 12.48 -13.35
C CYS A 68 5.99 11.02 -13.81
N ASP A 69 5.08 10.22 -13.26
CA ASP A 69 4.77 8.90 -13.82
C ASP A 69 3.86 9.05 -15.05
N PHE A 70 4.48 9.22 -16.21
CA PHE A 70 3.79 9.36 -17.50
C PHE A 70 3.13 8.05 -18.00
N THR A 71 3.28 6.94 -17.29
CA THR A 71 2.56 5.68 -17.58
C THR A 71 1.24 5.56 -16.82
N SER A 72 1.02 6.46 -15.86
CA SER A 72 -0.23 6.62 -15.11
C SER A 72 -0.97 7.89 -15.55
N TYR A 73 -2.10 8.18 -14.91
CA TYR A 73 -3.00 9.28 -15.30
C TYR A 73 -3.17 10.31 -14.18
N GLY A 74 -2.16 10.46 -13.33
CA GLY A 74 -2.13 11.44 -12.24
C GLY A 74 -3.37 11.35 -11.34
N CYS A 75 -4.14 12.44 -11.26
CA CYS A 75 -5.39 12.51 -10.48
C CYS A 75 -6.57 11.76 -11.09
N ARG A 76 -6.44 11.19 -12.30
CA ARG A 76 -7.47 10.33 -12.91
C ARG A 76 -7.28 8.85 -12.60
N GLY A 77 -6.23 8.51 -11.84
CA GLY A 77 -5.92 7.14 -11.44
C GLY A 77 -4.59 6.64 -12.00
N GLY A 78 -4.21 5.46 -11.55
CA GLY A 78 -2.96 4.80 -11.91
C GLY A 78 -2.88 3.45 -11.23
N TYR A 79 -1.83 2.70 -11.53
CA TYR A 79 -1.60 1.37 -10.98
C TYR A 79 -0.38 1.39 -10.03
N PRO A 80 -0.42 0.68 -8.90
CA PRO A 80 0.72 0.61 -7.97
C PRO A 80 2.03 0.22 -8.66
N ASP A 81 1.98 -0.76 -9.56
CA ASP A 81 3.15 -1.26 -10.28
C ASP A 81 3.81 -0.21 -11.17
N ASN A 82 3.03 0.70 -11.76
CA ASN A 82 3.57 1.78 -12.56
C ASN A 82 4.34 2.78 -11.68
N ALA A 83 3.79 3.11 -10.50
CA ALA A 83 4.51 3.92 -9.53
C ALA A 83 5.81 3.25 -9.05
N PHE A 84 5.79 1.95 -8.72
CA PHE A 84 7.03 1.24 -8.36
C PHE A 84 8.05 1.25 -9.51
N LYS A 85 7.63 0.98 -10.75
CA LYS A 85 8.49 1.06 -11.94
C LYS A 85 9.08 2.45 -12.12
N PHE A 86 8.28 3.50 -11.94
CA PHE A 86 8.78 4.88 -11.98
C PHE A 86 9.87 5.10 -10.94
N ILE A 87 9.66 4.71 -9.68
CA ILE A 87 10.67 4.89 -8.61
C ILE A 87 11.99 4.21 -8.99
N ILE A 88 11.92 3.00 -9.55
CA ILE A 88 13.10 2.24 -9.99
C ILE A 88 13.80 2.97 -11.16
N GLN A 89 13.05 3.37 -12.19
CA GLN A 89 13.59 4.04 -13.39
C GLN A 89 14.15 5.42 -13.09
N ASN A 90 13.49 6.17 -12.21
CA ASN A 90 13.95 7.46 -11.70
C ASN A 90 15.13 7.33 -10.74
N GLN A 91 15.55 6.09 -10.41
CA GLN A 91 16.60 5.78 -9.45
C GLN A 91 16.30 6.21 -8.02
N GLY A 92 15.04 6.49 -7.71
CA GLY A 92 14.55 6.83 -6.39
C GLY A 92 13.37 7.79 -6.41
N ILE A 93 12.93 8.17 -5.21
CA ILE A 93 11.84 9.10 -4.95
C ILE A 93 12.28 10.19 -3.97
N ALA A 94 11.82 11.41 -4.21
CA ALA A 94 12.08 12.59 -3.40
C ALA A 94 11.29 12.57 -2.08
N SER A 95 11.77 13.32 -1.10
CA SER A 95 11.00 13.55 0.12
C SER A 95 9.83 14.50 -0.14
N GLN A 96 8.84 14.45 0.75
CA GLN A 96 7.68 15.36 0.72
C GLN A 96 8.10 16.84 0.78
N ASP A 97 9.19 17.17 1.49
CA ASP A 97 9.68 18.55 1.61
C ASP A 97 10.26 19.08 0.30
N ILE A 98 10.91 18.21 -0.49
CA ILE A 98 11.46 18.57 -1.80
C ILE A 98 10.32 18.74 -2.80
N TYR A 99 9.37 17.80 -2.83
CA TYR A 99 8.27 17.76 -3.79
C TYR A 99 6.91 17.68 -3.07
N THR A 100 6.40 18.83 -2.65
CA THR A 100 5.20 18.94 -1.82
C THR A 100 3.90 18.53 -2.53
N TYR A 101 3.00 17.91 -1.78
CA TYR A 101 1.65 17.56 -2.24
C TYR A 101 0.74 18.75 -2.51
N HIS A 102 0.05 18.69 -3.65
CA HIS A 102 -0.88 19.72 -4.12
C HIS A 102 -2.28 19.17 -4.46
N GLY A 103 -2.45 17.85 -4.58
CA GLY A 103 -3.75 17.23 -4.84
C GLY A 103 -4.36 17.59 -6.19
N MET A 104 -3.51 17.83 -7.19
CA MET A 104 -3.88 18.10 -8.58
C MET A 104 -2.69 17.75 -9.49
N ASP A 105 -2.96 17.48 -10.76
CA ASP A 105 -1.92 17.30 -11.77
C ASP A 105 -1.12 18.60 -11.96
N ARG A 106 0.21 18.50 -11.97
CA ARG A 106 1.10 19.60 -12.34
C ARG A 106 2.13 19.13 -13.36
N ILE A 107 2.92 20.08 -13.85
CA ILE A 107 4.04 19.77 -14.74
C ILE A 107 5.15 19.11 -13.90
N CYS A 108 5.62 17.94 -14.33
CA CYS A 108 6.77 17.26 -13.71
C CYS A 108 7.97 18.21 -13.59
N ASN A 109 8.46 18.39 -12.36
CA ASN A 109 9.64 19.20 -12.10
C ASN A 109 10.91 18.35 -12.15
N ALA A 110 11.59 18.33 -13.29
CA ALA A 110 12.78 17.52 -13.52
C ALA A 110 13.92 17.78 -12.52
N MET A 111 14.09 19.03 -12.05
CA MET A 111 15.14 19.35 -11.06
C MET A 111 14.85 18.69 -9.71
N LYS A 112 13.62 18.84 -9.21
CA LYS A 112 13.19 18.19 -7.96
C LYS A 112 13.18 16.67 -8.06
N THR A 113 12.82 16.14 -9.23
CA THR A 113 12.81 14.70 -9.51
C THR A 113 14.20 14.06 -9.41
N ALA A 114 15.26 14.83 -9.67
CA ALA A 114 16.65 14.38 -9.50
C ALA A 114 17.12 14.38 -8.03
N GLU A 115 16.41 15.05 -7.12
CA GLU A 115 16.71 15.12 -5.69
C GLU A 115 16.02 13.98 -4.91
N TYR A 116 16.34 12.73 -5.27
CA TYR A 116 15.78 11.56 -4.60
C TYR A 116 16.45 11.24 -3.26
N THR A 117 15.68 10.68 -2.33
CA THR A 117 16.13 10.35 -0.96
C THR A 117 16.10 8.84 -0.67
N VAL A 118 15.22 8.10 -1.35
CA VAL A 118 14.99 6.67 -1.11
C VAL A 118 14.97 5.92 -2.44
N ARG A 119 15.51 4.70 -2.46
CA ARG A 119 15.56 3.81 -3.62
C ARG A 119 14.97 2.45 -3.27
N ILE A 120 14.30 1.82 -4.21
CA ILE A 120 13.90 0.40 -4.15
C ILE A 120 14.63 -0.36 -5.27
N LYS A 121 14.89 -1.65 -5.06
CA LYS A 121 15.55 -2.53 -6.03
C LYS A 121 14.57 -3.16 -7.01
N GLY A 122 13.31 -3.28 -6.61
CA GLY A 122 12.26 -3.94 -7.39
C GLY A 122 10.90 -3.82 -6.71
N PHE A 123 9.94 -4.56 -7.24
CA PHE A 123 8.65 -4.82 -6.60
C PHE A 123 8.20 -6.24 -7.01
N ALA A 124 7.25 -6.80 -6.27
CA ALA A 124 6.63 -8.09 -6.60
C ALA A 124 5.14 -8.06 -6.32
N ASP A 125 4.41 -8.87 -7.07
CA ASP A 125 2.99 -9.12 -6.85
C ASP A 125 2.82 -10.23 -5.81
N VAL A 126 1.83 -10.07 -4.95
CA VAL A 126 1.37 -11.13 -4.06
C VAL A 126 0.47 -12.07 -4.87
N PRO A 127 0.69 -13.40 -4.79
CA PRO A 127 -0.24 -14.34 -5.40
C PRO A 127 -1.67 -14.19 -4.86
N LEU A 128 -2.67 -14.50 -5.67
CA LEU A 128 -4.08 -14.48 -5.29
C LEU A 128 -4.34 -15.34 -4.05
N GLY A 129 -4.94 -14.76 -3.01
CA GLY A 129 -5.36 -15.49 -1.80
C GLY A 129 -5.08 -14.76 -0.49
N GLU A 130 -6.00 -14.87 0.46
CA GLU A 130 -5.84 -14.24 1.78
C GLU A 130 -4.59 -14.75 2.50
N ASP A 131 -4.29 -16.05 2.45
CA ASP A 131 -3.11 -16.62 3.10
C ASP A 131 -1.80 -16.06 2.53
N GLU A 132 -1.73 -15.88 1.21
CA GLU A 132 -0.56 -15.30 0.53
C GLU A 132 -0.41 -13.82 0.88
N LEU A 133 -1.53 -13.08 0.94
CA LEU A 133 -1.54 -11.70 1.44
C LEU A 133 -1.05 -11.62 2.88
N MET A 134 -1.49 -12.52 3.77
CA MET A 134 -1.05 -12.48 5.17
C MET A 134 0.43 -12.82 5.33
N LYS A 135 0.97 -13.74 4.52
CA LYS A 135 2.42 -14.00 4.46
C LYS A 135 3.21 -12.76 4.04
N ALA A 136 2.72 -12.01 3.05
CA ALA A 136 3.35 -10.78 2.62
C ALA A 136 3.26 -9.68 3.70
N VAL A 137 2.07 -9.50 4.30
CA VAL A 137 1.82 -8.53 5.38
C VAL A 137 2.67 -8.83 6.62
N ALA A 138 2.95 -10.10 6.91
CA ALA A 138 3.83 -10.49 8.01
C ALA A 138 5.26 -9.95 7.87
N GLN A 139 5.68 -9.61 6.65
CA GLN A 139 7.04 -9.12 6.35
C GLN A 139 7.12 -7.61 6.18
N GLN A 140 6.07 -6.96 5.65
CA GLN A 140 6.04 -5.52 5.40
C GLN A 140 4.63 -5.02 5.05
N PRO A 141 4.38 -3.69 5.03
CA PRO A 141 3.16 -3.12 4.47
C PRO A 141 3.00 -3.41 2.96
N ILE A 142 1.76 -3.69 2.54
CA ILE A 142 1.42 -4.14 1.18
C ILE A 142 0.42 -3.20 0.53
N ALA A 143 0.66 -2.77 -0.71
CA ALA A 143 -0.32 -2.02 -1.49
C ALA A 143 -1.35 -2.99 -2.06
N VAL A 144 -2.65 -2.71 -1.89
CA VAL A 144 -3.75 -3.57 -2.35
C VAL A 144 -4.83 -2.75 -3.04
N VAL A 145 -5.47 -3.33 -4.06
CA VAL A 145 -6.62 -2.74 -4.72
C VAL A 145 -7.90 -3.35 -4.12
N ILE A 146 -8.87 -2.49 -3.80
CA ILE A 146 -10.16 -2.87 -3.22
C ILE A 146 -11.31 -2.20 -3.97
N ALA A 147 -12.50 -2.78 -3.82
CA ALA A 147 -13.75 -2.11 -4.11
C ALA A 147 -14.16 -1.25 -2.89
N ALA A 148 -14.38 0.05 -3.11
CA ALA A 148 -14.68 0.99 -2.02
C ALA A 148 -15.84 1.97 -2.34
N SER A 149 -16.50 1.84 -3.49
CA SER A 149 -17.55 2.77 -3.94
C SER A 149 -18.91 2.60 -3.25
N ARG A 150 -19.17 1.49 -2.57
CA ARG A 150 -20.47 1.28 -1.91
C ARG A 150 -20.61 2.14 -0.65
N ARG A 151 -21.85 2.56 -0.39
CA ARG A 151 -22.21 3.42 0.75
C ARG A 151 -21.87 2.77 2.10
N GLU A 152 -22.02 1.46 2.23
CA GLU A 152 -21.68 0.74 3.45
C GLU A 152 -20.18 0.88 3.77
N PHE A 153 -19.32 0.66 2.78
CA PHE A 153 -17.88 0.89 2.92
C PHE A 153 -17.57 2.35 3.31
N GLN A 154 -18.13 3.31 2.58
CA GLN A 154 -17.91 4.75 2.83
C GLN A 154 -18.45 5.25 4.18
N SER A 155 -19.40 4.54 4.80
CA SER A 155 -20.02 4.91 6.08
C SER A 155 -19.46 4.15 7.27
N CYS A 156 -18.65 3.10 7.04
CA CYS A 156 -17.94 2.41 8.10
C CYS A 156 -16.96 3.37 8.81
N ARG A 157 -17.06 3.47 10.14
CA ARG A 157 -16.20 4.32 10.97
C ARG A 157 -15.46 3.55 12.06
N HIS A 158 -16.04 2.44 12.49
CA HIS A 158 -15.58 1.65 13.63
C HIS A 158 -15.85 0.16 13.39
N GLY A 159 -15.17 -0.68 14.18
CA GLY A 159 -15.32 -2.13 14.13
C GLY A 159 -14.64 -2.77 12.93
N VAL A 160 -15.07 -3.99 12.62
CA VAL A 160 -14.61 -4.78 11.47
C VAL A 160 -15.65 -4.66 10.36
N PHE A 161 -15.27 -4.11 9.21
CA PHE A 161 -16.12 -4.03 8.04
C PHE A 161 -16.42 -5.43 7.50
N ASN A 162 -17.70 -5.74 7.38
CA ASN A 162 -18.21 -7.01 6.83
C ASN A 162 -19.38 -6.83 5.84
N GLY A 163 -19.59 -5.60 5.34
CA GLY A 163 -20.73 -5.22 4.50
C GLY A 163 -20.45 -5.32 3.00
N ASP A 164 -21.37 -4.78 2.20
CA ASP A 164 -21.20 -4.71 0.74
C ASP A 164 -20.23 -3.61 0.34
N CYS A 165 -19.23 -3.99 -0.45
CA CYS A 165 -18.28 -3.09 -1.10
C CYS A 165 -18.32 -3.15 -2.63
N GLY A 166 -19.16 -4.02 -3.20
CA GLY A 166 -19.21 -4.26 -4.63
C GLY A 166 -18.07 -5.14 -5.14
N SER A 167 -18.01 -5.30 -6.46
CA SER A 167 -17.04 -6.18 -7.14
C SER A 167 -16.06 -5.42 -8.04
N GLN A 168 -16.27 -4.12 -8.24
CA GLN A 168 -15.41 -3.28 -9.06
C GLN A 168 -14.30 -2.72 -8.19
N LEU A 169 -13.07 -3.15 -8.44
CA LEU A 169 -11.88 -2.60 -7.79
C LEU A 169 -11.66 -1.17 -8.30
N ASP A 170 -11.68 -0.20 -7.39
CA ASP A 170 -11.71 1.23 -7.72
C ASP A 170 -10.86 2.10 -6.79
N HIS A 171 -10.23 1.51 -5.77
CA HIS A 171 -9.43 2.22 -4.79
C HIS A 171 -8.20 1.41 -4.36
N VAL A 172 -7.09 2.09 -4.09
CA VAL A 172 -5.86 1.45 -3.62
C VAL A 172 -5.57 1.91 -2.20
N VAL A 173 -5.35 0.95 -1.30
CA VAL A 173 -5.00 1.19 0.11
C VAL A 173 -3.74 0.42 0.47
N VAL A 174 -3.18 0.66 1.65
CA VAL A 174 -2.06 -0.10 2.18
C VAL A 174 -2.53 -0.97 3.34
N VAL A 175 -2.23 -2.26 3.30
CA VAL A 175 -2.45 -3.18 4.42
C VAL A 175 -1.23 -3.09 5.34
N VAL A 176 -1.47 -2.62 6.56
CA VAL A 176 -0.43 -2.39 7.58
C VAL A 176 -0.51 -3.38 8.74
N GLY A 177 -1.37 -4.39 8.64
CA GLY A 177 -1.50 -5.37 9.70
C GLY A 177 -2.54 -6.45 9.43
N ASN A 178 -2.50 -7.46 10.28
CA ASN A 178 -3.49 -8.51 10.40
C ASN A 178 -3.76 -8.72 11.89
N SER A 179 -4.99 -9.03 12.24
CA SER A 179 -5.33 -9.35 13.62
C SER A 179 -6.54 -10.26 13.67
N TRP A 180 -6.49 -11.24 14.57
CA TRP A 180 -7.66 -12.03 14.95
C TRP A 180 -8.49 -11.37 16.05
N ASP A 181 -7.96 -10.34 16.71
CA ASP A 181 -8.64 -9.62 17.78
C ASP A 181 -9.64 -8.59 17.23
N VAL A 182 -10.79 -8.48 17.89
CA VAL A 182 -11.94 -7.67 17.43
C VAL A 182 -11.85 -6.18 17.84
N ALA A 183 -10.68 -5.67 18.20
CA ALA A 183 -10.53 -4.28 18.65
C ALA A 183 -11.02 -3.28 17.59
N SER A 184 -11.55 -2.15 18.04
CA SER A 184 -12.14 -1.13 17.17
C SER A 184 -11.09 -0.49 16.26
N GLY A 185 -11.34 -0.45 14.95
CA GLY A 185 -10.68 0.49 14.05
C GLY A 185 -10.95 1.95 14.43
N GLY A 186 -10.02 2.84 14.13
CA GLY A 186 -10.10 4.26 14.47
C GLY A 186 -8.92 5.05 13.92
N GLY A 187 -8.98 6.38 14.01
CA GLY A 187 -7.88 7.25 13.62
C GLY A 187 -7.61 7.37 12.12
N GLY A 188 -8.48 6.81 11.25
CA GLY A 188 -8.34 6.77 9.79
C GLY A 188 -7.91 5.41 9.24
N TYR A 189 -7.77 4.39 10.10
CA TYR A 189 -7.65 2.99 9.70
C TYR A 189 -9.01 2.29 9.66
N MET A 190 -9.14 1.29 8.79
CA MET A 190 -10.30 0.41 8.69
C MET A 190 -9.84 -1.04 8.85
N ARG A 191 -10.59 -1.83 9.62
CA ARG A 191 -10.42 -3.30 9.67
C ARG A 191 -11.43 -3.91 8.70
N ILE A 192 -10.99 -4.82 7.86
CA ILE A 192 -11.84 -5.54 6.89
C ILE A 192 -11.85 -7.02 7.29
N GLN A 193 -13.02 -7.65 7.25
CA GLN A 193 -13.16 -9.05 7.62
C GLN A 193 -12.29 -9.94 6.73
N ARG A 194 -11.53 -10.83 7.36
CA ARG A 194 -10.80 -11.93 6.73
C ARG A 194 -11.54 -13.25 6.92
N GLY A 195 -11.37 -14.21 6.01
CA GLY A 195 -11.92 -15.56 6.15
C GLY A 195 -13.38 -15.69 5.71
N GLY A 196 -13.83 -14.84 4.79
CA GLY A 196 -15.20 -14.84 4.24
C GLY A 196 -15.47 -15.92 3.18
N GLY A 197 -14.52 -16.84 2.93
CA GLY A 197 -14.67 -17.95 1.99
C GLY A 197 -14.41 -17.63 0.51
N SER A 198 -14.06 -16.37 0.18
CA SER A 198 -13.66 -15.96 -1.16
C SER A 198 -12.14 -15.92 -1.27
N SER A 199 -11.57 -16.53 -2.31
CA SER A 199 -10.12 -16.45 -2.58
C SER A 199 -9.64 -15.02 -2.87
N LYS A 200 -10.55 -14.13 -3.27
CA LYS A 200 -10.28 -12.70 -3.49
C LYS A 200 -10.25 -11.88 -2.20
N GLY A 201 -10.64 -12.48 -1.07
CA GLY A 201 -10.89 -11.74 0.17
C GLY A 201 -12.10 -10.80 0.07
N MET A 202 -12.51 -10.23 1.20
CA MET A 202 -13.56 -9.21 1.23
C MET A 202 -13.14 -7.97 0.45
N CYS A 203 -14.06 -7.39 -0.33
CA CYS A 203 -13.79 -6.24 -1.20
C CYS A 203 -12.69 -6.44 -2.24
N GLY A 204 -12.31 -7.69 -2.49
CA GLY A 204 -11.20 -8.02 -3.39
C GLY A 204 -9.82 -7.77 -2.81
N LEU A 205 -9.70 -7.58 -1.49
CA LEU A 205 -8.45 -7.26 -0.78
C LEU A 205 -7.25 -8.15 -1.13
N ALA A 206 -7.50 -9.42 -1.45
CA ALA A 206 -6.47 -10.40 -1.79
C ALA A 206 -6.41 -10.73 -3.29
N SER A 207 -6.94 -9.86 -4.15
CA SER A 207 -7.00 -10.06 -5.61
C SER A 207 -5.82 -9.45 -6.35
N GLU A 208 -5.48 -8.20 -6.02
CA GLU A 208 -4.46 -7.39 -6.68
C GLU A 208 -3.67 -6.68 -5.59
N ALA A 209 -2.45 -7.16 -5.35
CA ALA A 209 -1.61 -6.69 -4.28
C ALA A 209 -0.14 -6.74 -4.70
N SER A 210 0.62 -5.69 -4.39
CA SER A 210 2.04 -5.62 -4.71
C SER A 210 2.82 -4.87 -3.64
N TYR A 211 4.13 -5.13 -3.58
CA TYR A 211 5.00 -4.57 -2.54
C TYR A 211 6.40 -4.27 -3.07
N PRO A 212 7.07 -3.23 -2.51
CA PRO A 212 8.43 -2.88 -2.91
C PRO A 212 9.45 -3.86 -2.33
N ILE A 213 10.55 -4.06 -3.06
CA ILE A 213 11.74 -4.80 -2.63
C ILE A 213 12.86 -3.79 -2.43
N ALA A 214 13.42 -3.72 -1.22
CA ALA A 214 14.44 -2.75 -0.81
C ALA A 214 15.86 -3.32 -0.76
#